data_AF-A0AAU9NFP2-F1
#
_entry.id   AF-A0AAU9NFP2-F1
#
_cell.length_a   1.000
_cell.length_b   1.000
_cell.length_c   1.000
_cell.angle_alpha   90.00
_cell.angle_beta   90.00
_cell.angle_gamma   90.00
#
_symmetry.space_group_name_H-M   'P 1'
#
loop_
_entity.id
_entity.type
_entity.pdbx_description
1 polymer ?
#
loop_
_entity_poly.entity_id
_entity_poly.type
_entity_poly.pdbx_seq_one_letter_code
_entity_poly.pdbx_strand_id
1 'polypeptide(L)'
;MAKKKRNYTHRQKRKNWVEREKLPLARAYVDVSKDKKRRNQQRSDAFCERVLKHFNIQMGGSDRSRHQVNSKWKDLQKKCNAFNRIYNYKMSTVASGRSEADVLQSTKRVSEDY
;
A
#
# COMPACT_ATOMS: atom_id res chain seq x y z
N MET A 1 24.10 16.33 -41.60
CA MET A 1 23.98 16.14 -40.14
C MET A 1 22.54 15.80 -39.78
N ALA A 2 22.27 14.59 -39.29
CA ALA A 2 20.91 14.16 -38.92
C ALA A 2 20.53 14.67 -37.53
N LYS A 3 19.47 15.48 -37.44
CA LYS A 3 18.95 16.01 -36.17
C LYS A 3 18.18 14.91 -35.43
N LYS A 4 18.73 14.44 -34.31
CA LYS A 4 18.11 13.49 -33.37
C LYS A 4 16.80 14.10 -32.82
N LYS A 5 15.64 13.54 -33.18
CA LYS A 5 14.34 13.94 -32.61
C LYS A 5 14.32 13.51 -31.13
N ARG A 6 14.25 14.49 -30.22
CA ARG A 6 14.05 14.24 -28.79
C ARG A 6 12.59 13.83 -28.58
N ASN A 7 12.35 12.55 -28.30
CA ASN A 7 11.03 12.06 -27.91
C ASN A 7 10.71 12.60 -26.52
N TYR A 8 9.85 13.62 -26.44
CA TYR A 8 9.33 14.10 -25.16
C TYR A 8 8.29 13.10 -24.66
N THR A 9 8.64 12.30 -23.66
CA THR A 9 7.66 11.49 -22.96
C THR A 9 6.81 12.44 -22.12
N HIS A 10 5.53 12.59 -22.48
CA HIS A 10 4.59 13.40 -21.71
C HIS A 10 4.41 12.76 -20.33
N ARG A 11 5.24 13.16 -19.35
CA ARG A 11 5.18 12.66 -17.98
C ARG A 11 3.80 13.01 -17.42
N GLN A 12 2.93 12.00 -17.28
CA GLN A 12 1.61 12.20 -16.69
C GLN A 12 1.74 12.94 -15.35
N LYS A 13 0.98 14.02 -15.18
CA LYS A 13 0.97 14.80 -13.94
C LYS A 13 0.73 13.86 -12.76
N ARG A 14 1.50 14.02 -11.67
CA ARG A 14 1.35 13.21 -10.46
C ARG A 14 -0.05 13.45 -9.88
N LYS A 15 -0.93 12.44 -9.97
CA LYS A 15 -2.26 12.46 -9.38
C LYS A 15 -2.15 12.11 -7.89
N ASN A 16 -2.56 13.03 -7.02
CA ASN A 16 -2.58 12.79 -5.57
C ASN A 16 -3.53 11.64 -5.24
N TRP A 17 -3.17 10.82 -4.24
CA TRP A 17 -4.01 9.72 -3.76
C TRP A 17 -5.03 10.26 -2.76
N VAL A 18 -6.32 10.03 -3.03
CA VAL A 18 -7.39 10.43 -2.11
C VAL A 18 -7.73 9.31 -1.13
N GLU A 19 -8.34 9.66 0.01
CA GLU A 19 -8.62 8.67 1.07
C GLU A 19 -9.51 7.52 0.60
N ARG A 20 -10.53 7.84 -0.22
CA ARG A 20 -11.40 6.86 -0.87
C ARG A 20 -10.69 5.86 -1.76
N GLU A 21 -9.47 6.15 -2.24
CA GLU A 21 -8.67 5.20 -3.04
C GLU A 21 -7.80 4.29 -2.17
N LYS A 22 -7.36 4.75 -0.99
CA LYS A 22 -6.40 4.00 -0.16
C LYS A 22 -7.00 2.72 0.41
N LEU A 23 -8.25 2.79 0.86
CA LEU A 23 -8.93 1.66 1.49
C LEU A 23 -9.24 0.53 0.48
N PRO A 24 -9.83 0.81 -0.71
CA PRO A 24 -9.95 -0.18 -1.77
C PRO A 24 -8.61 -0.77 -2.22
N LEU A 25 -7.57 0.07 -2.32
CA LEU A 25 -6.22 -0.41 -2.64
C LEU A 25 -5.72 -1.44 -1.63
N ALA A 26 -5.87 -1.15 -0.33
CA ALA A 26 -5.47 -2.08 0.73
C ALA A 26 -6.27 -3.40 0.69
N ARG A 27 -7.59 -3.32 0.48
CA ARG A 27 -8.44 -4.51 0.33
C ARG A 27 -8.00 -5.37 -0.85
N ALA A 28 -7.81 -4.77 -2.02
CA ALA A 28 -7.35 -5.47 -3.22
C ALA A 28 -6.01 -6.20 -3.00
N TYR A 29 -5.06 -5.56 -2.30
CA TYR A 29 -3.78 -6.20 -1.94
C TYR A 29 -3.97 -7.40 -1.01
N VAL A 30 -4.81 -7.26 0.02
CA VAL A 30 -5.09 -8.35 0.98
C VAL A 30 -5.79 -9.53 0.30
N ASP A 31 -6.77 -9.26 -0.55
CA ASP A 31 -7.53 -10.28 -1.28
C ASP A 31 -6.61 -11.10 -2.19
N VAL A 32 -5.75 -10.43 -2.97
CA VAL A 32 -4.80 -11.10 -3.86
C VAL A 32 -3.72 -11.85 -3.07
N SER A 33 -3.27 -11.31 -1.93
CA SER A 33 -2.27 -11.96 -1.07
C SER A 33 -2.80 -13.23 -0.38
N LYS A 34 -4.09 -13.27 -0.05
CA LYS A 34 -4.75 -14.40 0.63
C LYS A 34 -5.28 -15.47 -0.34
N ASP A 35 -5.15 -15.26 -1.66
CA ASP A 35 -5.62 -16.21 -2.66
C ASP A 35 -4.82 -17.53 -2.61
N LYS A 36 -5.39 -18.51 -1.91
CA LYS A 36 -4.81 -19.84 -1.67
C LYS A 36 -4.47 -20.61 -2.95
N LYS A 37 -5.16 -20.34 -4.08
CA LYS A 37 -4.96 -21.11 -5.32
C LYS A 37 -3.57 -20.91 -5.93
N ARG A 38 -2.84 -19.84 -5.59
CA ARG A 38 -1.65 -19.44 -6.38
C ARG A 38 -0.44 -19.02 -5.55
N ARG A 39 -0.34 -19.57 -4.34
CA ARG A 39 0.57 -19.22 -3.23
C ARG A 39 2.07 -19.08 -3.59
N ASN A 40 2.59 -19.59 -4.71
CA ASN A 40 4.05 -19.54 -4.95
C ASN A 40 4.57 -19.52 -6.40
N GLN A 41 3.74 -19.31 -7.43
CA GLN A 41 4.21 -19.28 -8.84
C GLN A 41 3.84 -17.99 -9.60
N GLN A 42 3.67 -16.87 -8.90
CA GLN A 42 3.35 -15.60 -9.56
C GLN A 42 4.61 -14.77 -9.75
N ARG A 43 4.95 -14.46 -11.01
CA ARG A 43 5.86 -13.34 -11.31
C ARG A 43 5.31 -12.09 -10.65
N SER A 44 6.18 -11.29 -10.03
CA SER A 44 5.81 -10.06 -9.29
C SER A 44 4.94 -9.12 -10.13
N ASP A 45 5.15 -9.09 -11.45
CA ASP A 45 4.36 -8.32 -12.38
C ASP A 45 2.90 -8.78 -12.45
N ALA A 46 2.67 -10.09 -12.59
CA ALA A 46 1.34 -10.69 -12.64
C ALA A 46 0.57 -10.47 -11.33
N PHE A 47 1.26 -10.52 -10.18
CA PHE A 47 0.67 -10.17 -8.90
C PHE A 47 0.16 -8.71 -8.91
N CYS A 48 1.00 -7.76 -9.34
CA CYS A 48 0.64 -6.34 -9.39
C CYS A 48 -0.52 -6.06 -10.37
N GLU A 49 -0.58 -6.76 -11.50
CA GLU A 49 -1.68 -6.65 -12.47
C GLU A 49 -3.00 -7.11 -11.87
N ARG A 50 -3.00 -8.21 -11.11
CA ARG A 50 -4.19 -8.69 -10.41
C ARG A 50 -4.66 -7.69 -9.37
N VAL A 51 -3.73 -7.13 -8.59
CA VAL A 51 -4.10 -6.10 -7.62
C VAL A 51 -4.73 -4.89 -8.31
N LEU A 52 -4.16 -4.43 -9.43
CA LEU A 52 -4.77 -3.37 -10.23
C LEU A 52 -6.19 -3.73 -10.70
N LYS A 53 -6.41 -4.97 -11.17
CA LYS A 53 -7.72 -5.46 -11.57
C LYS A 53 -8.73 -5.42 -10.42
N HIS A 54 -8.38 -5.98 -9.26
CA HIS A 54 -9.25 -5.96 -8.08
C HIS A 54 -9.52 -4.52 -7.59
N PHE A 55 -8.50 -3.67 -7.59
CA PHE A 55 -8.63 -2.26 -7.23
C PHE A 55 -9.61 -1.53 -8.17
N ASN A 56 -9.48 -1.71 -9.49
CA ASN A 56 -10.37 -1.08 -10.45
C ASN A 56 -11.82 -1.57 -10.32
N ILE A 57 -12.03 -2.86 -10.02
CA ILE A 57 -13.37 -3.40 -9.74
C ILE A 57 -13.99 -2.70 -8.52
N GLN A 58 -13.24 -2.56 -7.42
CA GLN A 58 -13.73 -1.91 -6.21
C GLN A 58 -14.00 -0.40 -6.38
N MET A 59 -13.25 0.26 -7.27
CA MET A 59 -13.41 1.69 -7.55
C MET A 59 -14.51 2.02 -8.57
N GLY A 60 -15.04 1.03 -9.29
CA GLY A 60 -15.89 1.27 -10.46
C GLY A 60 -15.12 1.82 -11.67
N GLY A 61 -13.82 1.52 -11.75
CA GLY A 61 -12.88 2.04 -12.74
C GLY A 61 -11.93 3.10 -12.17
N SER A 62 -10.67 3.09 -12.62
CA SER A 62 -9.73 4.17 -12.31
C SER A 62 -8.66 4.32 -13.40
N ASP A 63 -8.11 5.53 -13.52
CA ASP A 63 -7.00 5.85 -14.45
C ASP A 63 -5.62 5.46 -13.91
N ARG A 64 -5.56 4.76 -12.76
CA ARG A 64 -4.29 4.44 -12.10
C ARG A 64 -3.56 3.35 -12.87
N SER A 65 -2.26 3.53 -13.06
CA SER A 65 -1.40 2.48 -13.63
C SER A 65 -0.96 1.48 -12.57
N ARG A 66 -0.56 0.28 -13.02
CA ARG A 66 0.03 -0.77 -12.18
C ARG A 66 1.20 -0.26 -11.32
N HIS A 67 2.06 0.57 -11.91
CA HIS A 67 3.21 1.14 -11.21
C HIS A 67 2.80 2.12 -10.12
N GLN A 68 1.76 2.94 -10.36
CA GLN A 68 1.24 3.86 -9.35
C GLN A 68 0.63 3.11 -8.18
N VAL A 69 -0.21 2.11 -8.47
CA VAL A 69 -0.83 1.21 -7.47
C VAL A 69 0.23 0.53 -6.60
N ASN A 70 1.25 -0.06 -7.23
CA ASN A 70 2.30 -0.76 -6.50
C ASN A 70 3.19 0.17 -5.68
N SER A 71 3.55 1.34 -6.23
CA SER A 71 4.30 2.36 -5.47
C SER A 71 3.51 2.79 -4.24
N LYS A 72 2.20 3.06 -4.40
CA LYS A 72 1.37 3.51 -3.29
C LYS A 72 1.22 2.45 -2.22
N TRP A 73 1.08 1.18 -2.62
CA TRP A 73 1.04 0.08 -1.66
C TRP A 73 2.33 -0.03 -0.86
N LYS A 74 3.50 0.06 -1.51
CA LYS A 74 4.78 0.05 -0.77
C LYS A 74 4.85 1.16 0.27
N ASP A 75 4.33 2.34 -0.04
CA ASP A 75 4.25 3.45 0.92
C ASP A 75 3.28 3.13 2.08
N LEU A 76 2.10 2.57 1.79
CA LEU A 76 1.14 2.14 2.83
C LEU A 76 1.73 1.02 3.70
N GLN A 77 2.36 0.03 3.10
CA GLN A 77 2.98 -1.10 3.77
C GLN A 77 4.11 -0.64 4.71
N LYS A 78 4.91 0.35 4.30
CA LYS A 78 5.92 0.95 5.20
C LYS A 78 5.28 1.55 6.45
N LYS A 79 4.20 2.31 6.30
CA LYS A 79 3.46 2.89 7.44
C LYS A 79 2.85 1.80 8.33
N CYS A 80 2.24 0.77 7.74
CA CYS A 80 1.73 -0.38 8.49
C CYS A 80 2.84 -1.12 9.26
N ASN A 81 4.00 -1.33 8.64
CA ASN A 81 5.14 -1.98 9.28
C ASN A 81 5.71 -1.13 10.43
N ALA A 82 5.78 0.20 10.26
CA ALA A 82 6.20 1.12 11.32
C ALA A 82 5.24 1.06 12.52
N PHE A 83 3.93 1.12 12.26
CA PHE A 83 2.90 0.94 13.29
C PHE A 83 3.07 -0.40 14.00
N ASN A 84 3.19 -1.50 13.25
CA ASN A 84 3.32 -2.85 13.81
C ASN A 84 4.59 -2.98 14.68
N ARG A 85 5.71 -2.38 14.24
CA ARG A 85 6.95 -2.36 15.02
C ARG A 85 6.77 -1.63 16.36
N ILE A 86 6.19 -0.43 16.33
CA ILE A 86 5.95 0.37 17.56
C ILE A 86 4.98 -0.38 18.47
N TYR A 87 3.92 -0.96 17.90
CA TYR A 87 2.90 -1.69 18.64
C TYR A 87 3.50 -2.90 19.36
N ASN A 88 4.23 -3.77 18.64
CA ASN A 88 4.84 -4.95 19.23
C ASN A 88 5.90 -4.59 20.28
N TYR A 89 6.70 -3.55 20.02
CA TYR A 89 7.65 -3.05 21.01
C TYR A 89 6.95 -2.62 22.31
N LYS A 90 5.89 -1.83 22.20
CA LYS A 90 5.11 -1.38 23.36
C LYS A 90 4.42 -2.53 24.07
N MET A 91 3.77 -3.45 23.34
CA MET A 91 3.17 -4.65 23.93
C MET A 91 4.20 -5.50 24.69
N SER A 92 5.43 -5.64 24.17
CA SER A 92 6.50 -6.38 24.85
C SER A 92 7.10 -5.68 26.07
N THR A 93 6.88 -4.37 26.22
CA THR A 93 7.46 -3.54 27.28
C THR A 93 6.42 -3.07 28.30
N VAL A 94 5.16 -3.48 28.15
CA VAL A 94 4.08 -3.15 29.07
C VAL A 94 4.29 -3.84 30.40
N ALA A 95 4.44 -3.05 31.46
CA ALA A 95 4.33 -3.52 32.84
C ALA A 95 2.90 -4.02 33.11
N SER A 96 2.73 -4.98 34.01
CA SER A 96 1.42 -5.50 34.41
C SER A 96 0.48 -4.34 34.79
N GLY A 97 -0.67 -4.27 34.10
CA GLY A 97 -1.73 -3.29 34.40
C GLY A 97 -2.03 -2.25 33.32
N ARG A 98 -1.29 -2.17 32.20
CA ARG A 98 -1.77 -1.39 31.02
C ARG A 98 -2.64 -2.25 30.12
N SER A 99 -3.76 -1.68 29.68
CA SER A 99 -4.65 -2.33 28.72
C SER A 99 -4.07 -2.28 27.30
N GLU A 100 -4.44 -3.24 26.47
CA GLU A 100 -4.13 -3.23 25.03
C GLU A 100 -4.61 -1.94 24.35
N ALA A 101 -5.74 -1.39 24.81
CA ALA A 101 -6.29 -0.12 24.33
C ALA A 101 -5.34 1.07 24.58
N ASP A 102 -4.67 1.12 25.73
CA ASP A 102 -3.68 2.16 26.05
C ASP A 102 -2.46 2.07 25.13
N VAL A 103 -2.04 0.85 24.82
CA VAL A 103 -0.93 0.58 23.91
C VAL A 103 -1.28 1.03 22.49
N LEU A 104 -2.48 0.69 22.01
CA LEU A 104 -2.98 1.12 20.71
C LEU A 104 -3.06 2.65 20.61
N GLN A 105 -3.67 3.31 21.59
CA GLN A 105 -3.83 4.76 21.59
C GLN A 105 -2.47 5.48 21.58
N SER A 106 -1.52 4.98 22.38
CA SER A 106 -0.16 5.55 22.42
C SER A 106 0.64 5.24 21.15
N THR A 107 0.39 4.11 20.48
CA THR A 107 1.05 3.76 19.22
C THR A 107 0.55 4.64 18.10
N LYS A 108 -0.76 4.86 18.01
CA LYS A 108 -1.38 5.75 17.01
C LYS A 108 -0.74 7.14 17.04
N ARG A 109 -0.66 7.76 18.23
CA ARG A 109 -0.07 9.10 18.42
C ARG A 109 1.36 9.20 17.87
N VAL A 110 2.21 8.19 18.10
CA VAL A 110 3.60 8.19 17.64
C VAL A 110 3.72 7.84 16.16
N SER A 111 2.80 7.04 15.63
CA SER A 111 2.81 6.62 14.21
C SER A 111 2.34 7.70 13.24
N GLU A 112 1.62 8.72 13.72
CA GLU A 112 1.20 9.87 12.90
C GLU A 112 2.39 10.74 12.45
N ASP A 113 3.53 10.64 13.14
CA ASP A 113 4.77 11.35 12.83
C ASP A 113 5.61 10.70 11.70
N TYR A 114 5.16 9.58 11.11
CA TYR A 114 5.82 8.80 10.04
C TYR A 114 4.97 8.67 8.76
#